data_AF-A0A7C3ZR15-F1
#
_entry.id   AF-A0A7C3ZR15-F1
#
_cell.length_a   1.000
_cell.length_b   1.000
_cell.length_c   1.000
_cell.angle_alpha   90.00
_cell.angle_beta   90.00
_cell.angle_gamma   90.00
#
_symmetry.space_group_name_H-M   'P 1'
#
loop_
_entity.id
_entity.type
_entity.pdbx_description
1 polymer ?
#
loop_
_entity_poly.entity_id
_entity_poly.type
_entity_poly.pdbx_seq_one_letter_code
_entity_poly.pdbx_strand_id
1 'polypeptide(L)'
;MGLIRLVVLGYLGLTVVYFVLTIYFRSLKRESLENEWAEANPGSDDMTARDAFVDAGIAEYKAGILPKMIGLVYVVPTVIVIATLIITNWN
;
A
#
# COMPACT_ATOMS: atom_id res chain seq x y z
N MET A 1 26.29 -20.22 -0.61
CA MET A 1 26.07 -19.11 0.35
C MET A 1 25.65 -17.78 -0.30
N GLY A 2 26.08 -17.43 -1.52
CA GLY A 2 25.78 -16.12 -2.13
C GLY A 2 24.30 -15.87 -2.46
N LEU A 3 23.58 -16.88 -2.96
CA LEU A 3 22.17 -16.75 -3.37
C LEU A 3 21.23 -16.37 -2.21
N ILE A 4 21.42 -17.00 -1.04
CA ILE A 4 20.61 -16.75 0.16
C ILE A 4 20.73 -15.29 0.61
N ARG A 5 21.95 -14.72 0.56
CA ARG A 5 22.17 -13.31 0.93
C ARG A 5 21.47 -12.34 -0.02
N LEU A 6 21.46 -12.63 -1.32
CA LEU A 6 20.76 -11.82 -2.32
C LEU A 6 19.24 -11.87 -2.12
N VAL A 7 18.68 -13.05 -1.86
CA VAL A 7 17.25 -13.22 -1.58
C VAL A 7 16.85 -12.44 -0.32
N VAL A 8 17.62 -12.58 0.77
CA VAL A 8 17.35 -11.87 2.03
C VAL A 8 17.42 -10.35 1.85
N LEU A 9 18.48 -9.84 1.20
CA LEU A 9 18.61 -8.41 0.94
C LEU A 9 17.51 -7.88 0.01
N GLY A 10 17.12 -8.65 -1.01
CA GLY A 10 16.01 -8.32 -1.90
C GLY A 10 14.69 -8.22 -1.13
N TYR A 11 14.39 -9.17 -0.25
CA TYR A 11 13.18 -9.15 0.58
C TYR A 11 13.16 -7.99 1.58
N LEU A 12 14.33 -7.63 2.13
CA LEU A 12 14.51 -6.44 2.96
C LEU A 12 14.19 -5.16 2.17
N GLY A 13 14.70 -5.04 0.95
CA GLY A 13 14.38 -3.91 0.06
C GLY A 13 12.89 -3.82 -0.26
N LEU A 14 12.25 -4.96 -0.57
CA LEU A 14 10.81 -5.03 -0.80
C LEU A 14 10.00 -4.62 0.42
N THR A 15 10.49 -4.93 1.62
CA THR A 15 9.85 -4.51 2.86
C THR A 15 9.81 -2.99 2.96
N VAL A 16 10.91 -2.31 2.65
CA VAL A 16 10.97 -0.85 2.61
C VAL A 16 9.98 -0.29 1.59
N VAL A 17 9.97 -0.84 0.37
CA VAL A 17 9.05 -0.40 -0.70
C VAL A 17 7.59 -0.57 -0.30
N TYR A 18 7.25 -1.70 0.31
CA TYR A 18 5.91 -1.96 0.83
C TYR A 18 5.46 -0.90 1.84
N PHE A 19 6.32 -0.54 2.81
CA PHE A 19 6.01 0.49 3.79
C PHE A 19 5.81 1.86 3.13
N VAL A 20 6.69 2.23 2.18
CA VAL A 20 6.58 3.50 1.45
C VAL A 20 5.27 3.59 0.69
N LEU A 21 4.90 2.54 -0.06
CA LEU A 21 3.65 2.49 -0.80
C LEU A 21 2.43 2.57 0.12
N THR A 22 2.47 1.85 1.24
CA THR A 22 1.39 1.87 2.23
C THR A 22 1.14 3.28 2.78
N ILE A 23 2.21 3.99 3.12
CA ILE A 23 2.12 5.38 3.61
C ILE A 23 1.62 6.32 2.50
N TYR A 24 2.19 6.18 1.29
CA TYR A 24 1.83 7.02 0.14
C TYR A 24 0.35 6.93 -0.22
N PHE A 25 -0.19 5.72 -0.39
CA PHE A 25 -1.60 5.55 -0.74
C PHE A 25 -2.54 6.06 0.34
N ARG A 26 -2.18 5.90 1.62
CA ARG A 26 -2.96 6.44 2.73
C ARG A 26 -2.98 7.97 2.71
N SER A 27 -1.86 8.61 2.38
CA SER A 27 -1.77 10.07 2.25
C SER A 27 -2.66 10.57 1.13
N LEU A 28 -2.57 9.98 -0.06
CA LEU A 28 -3.38 10.36 -1.21
C LEU A 28 -4.88 10.20 -0.95
N LYS A 29 -5.30 9.12 -0.31
CA LYS A 29 -6.73 8.91 -0.04
C LYS A 29 -7.26 9.95 0.95
N ARG A 30 -6.46 10.31 1.95
CA ARG A 30 -6.81 11.37 2.90
C ARG A 30 -6.97 12.72 2.18
N GLU A 31 -6.00 13.11 1.37
CA GLU A 31 -6.05 14.35 0.60
C GLU A 31 -7.26 14.39 -0.35
N SER A 32 -7.56 13.27 -1.02
CA SER A 32 -8.75 13.15 -1.85
C SER A 32 -10.05 13.37 -1.07
N LEU A 33 -10.17 12.83 0.14
CA LEU A 33 -11.36 13.00 0.99
C LEU A 33 -11.47 14.43 1.53
N GLU A 34 -10.34 15.07 1.86
CA GLU A 34 -10.31 16.47 2.27
C GLU A 34 -10.75 17.40 1.13
N ASN A 35 -10.28 17.14 -0.09
CA ASN A 35 -10.71 17.88 -1.29
C ASN A 35 -12.20 17.65 -1.61
N GLU A 36 -12.67 16.41 -1.53
CA GLU A 36 -14.08 16.05 -1.75
C GLU A 36 -15.00 16.74 -0.74
N TRP A 37 -14.60 16.81 0.54
CA TRP A 37 -15.33 17.56 1.55
C TRP A 37 -15.36 19.06 1.28
N ALA A 38 -14.21 19.63 0.87
CA ALA A 38 -14.10 21.06 0.56
C ALA A 38 -14.95 21.46 -0.66
N GLU A 39 -15.04 20.60 -1.67
CA GLU A 39 -15.87 20.79 -2.85
C GLU A 39 -17.37 20.66 -2.53
N ALA A 40 -17.73 19.69 -1.70
CA ALA A 40 -19.12 19.48 -1.28
C ALA A 40 -19.63 20.54 -0.27
N ASN A 41 -18.73 21.14 0.52
CA ASN A 41 -19.07 22.13 1.56
C ASN A 41 -18.27 23.43 1.39
N PRO A 42 -18.53 24.20 0.32
CA PRO A 42 -17.81 25.45 0.07
C PRO A 42 -18.06 26.45 1.20
N GLY A 43 -16.99 26.87 1.87
CA GLY A 43 -17.04 27.88 2.95
C GLY A 43 -17.40 27.35 4.34
N SER A 44 -17.42 26.03 4.54
CA SER A 44 -17.60 25.42 5.87
C SER A 44 -16.33 25.52 6.72
N ASP A 45 -16.42 26.19 7.88
CA ASP A 45 -15.37 26.21 8.92
C ASP A 45 -15.51 25.08 9.96
N ASP A 46 -16.47 24.15 9.79
CA ASP A 46 -16.65 23.04 10.72
C ASP A 46 -15.57 21.95 10.50
N MET A 47 -14.42 22.18 11.14
CA MET A 47 -13.30 21.24 11.14
C MET A 47 -13.67 19.89 11.77
N THR A 48 -14.60 19.88 12.73
CA THR A 48 -15.04 18.65 13.42
C THR A 48 -15.81 17.74 12.48
N ALA A 49 -16.73 18.32 11.69
CA ALA A 49 -17.49 17.58 10.69
C ALA A 49 -16.59 17.06 9.56
N ARG A 50 -15.62 17.87 9.11
CA ARG A 50 -14.61 17.44 8.12
C ARG A 50 -13.81 16.25 8.62
N ASP A 51 -13.26 16.34 9.83
CA ASP A 51 -12.40 15.28 10.37
C ASP A 51 -13.19 13.98 10.56
N ALA A 52 -14.46 14.06 11.00
CA ALA A 52 -15.35 12.90 11.07
C ALA A 52 -15.64 12.26 9.70
N PHE A 53 -15.83 13.07 8.65
CA PHE A 53 -16.01 12.57 7.28
C PHE A 53 -14.76 11.88 6.75
N VAL A 54 -13.59 12.49 6.92
CA VAL A 54 -12.30 11.94 6.50
C VAL A 54 -12.00 10.63 7.25
N ASP A 55 -12.24 10.59 8.56
CA ASP A 55 -12.01 9.39 9.38
C ASP A 55 -12.95 8.24 8.99
N ALA A 56 -14.22 8.52 8.69
CA ALA A 56 -15.17 7.53 8.19
C ALA A 56 -14.71 6.97 6.82
N GLY A 57 -14.31 7.84 5.89
CA GLY A 57 -13.80 7.42 4.57
C GLY A 57 -12.50 6.62 4.66
N ILE A 58 -11.61 6.95 5.60
CA ILE A 58 -10.40 6.17 5.87
C ILE A 58 -10.73 4.81 6.51
N ALA A 59 -11.73 4.74 7.39
CA ALA A 59 -12.17 3.49 8.00
C ALA A 59 -12.74 2.51 6.96
N GLU A 60 -13.54 3.01 6.02
CA GLU A 60 -14.05 2.21 4.90
C GLU A 60 -12.93 1.78 3.94
N TYR A 61 -11.96 2.65 3.65
CA TYR A 61 -10.76 2.30 2.89
C TYR A 61 -9.96 1.16 3.55
N LYS A 62 -9.83 1.18 4.88
CA LYS A 62 -9.16 0.11 5.64
C LYS A 62 -9.94 -1.21 5.61
N ALA A 63 -11.27 -1.15 5.58
CA ALA A 63 -12.12 -2.34 5.49
C ALA A 63 -12.11 -2.97 4.07
N GLY A 64 -11.72 -2.20 3.05
CA GLY A 64 -11.69 -2.62 1.66
C GLY A 64 -10.54 -3.56 1.26
N ILE A 65 -10.52 -3.91 -0.03
CA ILE A 65 -9.51 -4.77 -0.68
C ILE A 65 -8.19 -4.03 -0.95
N LEU A 66 -8.19 -2.69 -0.93
CA LEU A 66 -7.01 -1.87 -1.24
C LEU A 66 -5.77 -2.17 -0.38
N PRO A 67 -5.83 -2.28 0.96
CA PRO A 67 -4.66 -2.68 1.74
C PRO A 67 -4.18 -4.11 1.42
N LYS A 68 -5.06 -5.00 0.96
CA LYS A 68 -4.68 -6.36 0.52
C LYS A 68 -3.90 -6.32 -0.80
N MET A 69 -4.18 -5.37 -1.69
CA MET A 69 -3.43 -5.23 -2.96
C MET A 69 -2.00 -4.76 -2.76
N ILE A 70 -1.71 -3.95 -1.74
CA ILE A 70 -0.33 -3.54 -1.44
C ILE A 70 0.51 -4.75 -0.99
N GLY A 71 -0.12 -5.76 -0.36
CA GLY A 71 0.52 -7.03 -0.04
C GLY A 71 1.01 -7.81 -1.26
N LEU A 72 0.46 -7.55 -2.45
CA LEU A 72 0.89 -8.18 -3.71
C LEU A 72 2.35 -7.87 -4.05
N VAL A 73 2.90 -6.77 -3.52
CA VAL A 73 4.32 -6.40 -3.62
C VAL A 73 5.24 -7.49 -3.10
N TYR A 74 4.80 -8.32 -2.14
CA TYR A 74 5.58 -9.49 -1.70
C TYR A 74 5.29 -10.74 -2.51
N VAL A 75 4.06 -10.90 -3.00
CA VAL A 75 3.63 -12.09 -3.73
C VAL A 75 4.34 -12.20 -5.08
N VAL A 76 4.35 -11.12 -5.86
CA VAL A 76 4.97 -11.09 -7.20
C VAL A 76 6.44 -11.51 -7.19
N PRO A 77 7.34 -10.90 -6.39
CA PRO A 77 8.74 -11.31 -6.35
C PRO A 77 8.95 -12.70 -5.77
N THR A 78 8.12 -13.15 -4.83
CA THR A 78 8.18 -14.54 -4.33
C THR A 78 7.90 -15.53 -5.47
N VAL A 79 6.89 -15.25 -6.30
CA VAL A 79 6.57 -16.05 -7.50
C VAL A 79 7.73 -16.04 -8.49
N ILE A 80 8.38 -14.88 -8.72
CA ILE A 80 9.55 -14.77 -9.62
C ILE A 80 10.71 -15.65 -9.14
N VAL A 81 11.02 -15.63 -7.84
CA VAL A 81 12.09 -16.46 -7.27
C VAL A 81 11.76 -17.95 -7.42
N ILE A 82 10.54 -18.35 -7.08
CA ILE A 82 10.08 -19.74 -7.23
C ILE A 82 10.16 -20.18 -8.70
N ALA A 83 9.63 -19.37 -9.62
CA ALA A 83 9.67 -19.66 -11.05
C ALA A 83 11.11 -19.79 -11.57
N THR A 84 12.01 -18.91 -11.12
CA THR A 84 13.44 -18.98 -11.50
C THR A 84 14.08 -20.27 -11.02
N LEU A 85 13.83 -20.67 -9.76
CA LEU A 85 14.34 -21.93 -9.21
C LEU A 85 13.82 -23.14 -9.97
N ILE A 86 12.52 -23.15 -10.30
CA ILE A 86 11.91 -24.21 -11.09
C ILE A 86 12.57 -24.27 -12.47
N ILE A 87 12.63 -23.17 -13.21
CA ILE A 87 13.18 -23.12 -14.58
C ILE A 87 14.66 -23.54 -14.61
N THR A 88 15.47 -23.07 -13.66
CA THR A 88 16.91 -23.39 -13.63
C THR A 88 17.24 -24.78 -13.10
N ASN A 89 16.39 -25.34 -12.22
CA ASN A 89 16.58 -26.68 -11.66
C ASN A 89 15.92 -27.80 -12.49
N TRP A 90 15.00 -27.47 -13.40
CA TRP A 90 14.37 -28.45 -14.31
C TRP A 90 15.16 -28.70 -15.61
N ASN A 91 16.44 -28.33 -15.62
CA ASN A 91 17.43 -28.69 -16.64
C ASN A 91 18.48 -29.61 -16.03
#